data_AF-A0AA42SV41-F1
#
_entry.id   AF-A0AA42SV41-F1
#
_cell.length_a   1.000
_cell.length_b   1.000
_cell.length_c   1.000
_cell.angle_alpha   90.00
_cell.angle_beta   90.00
_cell.angle_gamma   90.00
#
_symmetry.space_group_name_H-M   'P 1'
#
loop_
_entity.id
_entity.type
_entity.pdbx_description
1 polymer ?
#
loop_
_entity_poly.entity_id
_entity_poly.type
_entity_poly.pdbx_seq_one_letter_code
_entity_poly.pdbx_strand_id
1 'polypeptide(L)'
;MIFLSLEPGLPISVLATRIRLSHAGTVRLIDRLVQDDLVERRRNNADQRARLIHLTGSGERLTGALLKARERVIDECVSALSRGDLDILGTLSERLLSANGFDKSGSSSLCQLLGYGKQVHSGPVGQTGRSRRRNVAR
;
A
#
# COMPACT_ATOMS: atom_id res chain seq x y z
N MET A 1 0.96 -5.59 6.61
CA MET A 1 -0.12 -5.32 7.58
C MET A 1 -0.58 -3.88 7.55
N ILE A 2 0.26 -2.91 7.91
CA ILE A 2 -0.13 -1.48 8.01
C ILE A 2 -0.82 -0.98 6.71
N PHE A 3 -0.31 -1.33 5.54
CA PHE A 3 -0.94 -0.98 4.26
C PHE A 3 -2.39 -1.47 4.12
N LEU A 4 -2.70 -2.68 4.57
CA LEU A 4 -4.04 -3.25 4.48
C LEU A 4 -5.01 -2.66 5.50
N SER A 5 -4.48 -2.04 6.57
CA SER A 5 -5.29 -1.28 7.54
C SER A 5 -5.67 0.10 7.01
N LEU A 6 -4.89 0.67 6.09
CA LEU A 6 -5.15 1.98 5.47
C LEU A 6 -5.98 1.83 4.20
N GLU A 7 -5.66 0.83 3.39
CA GLU A 7 -6.35 0.50 2.14
C GLU A 7 -6.68 -1.00 2.12
N PRO A 8 -7.83 -1.41 2.71
CA PRO A 8 -8.25 -2.79 2.66
C PRO A 8 -8.69 -3.21 1.25
N GLY A 9 -8.50 -4.49 0.91
CA GLY A 9 -9.00 -5.05 -0.34
C GLY A 9 -8.13 -4.76 -1.56
N LEU A 10 -6.82 -4.69 -1.38
CA LEU A 10 -5.88 -4.52 -2.50
C LEU A 10 -5.60 -5.86 -3.20
N PRO A 11 -5.47 -5.86 -4.54
CA PRO A 11 -4.99 -7.03 -5.26
C PRO A 11 -3.49 -7.26 -4.99
N ILE A 12 -3.06 -8.52 -5.05
CA ILE A 12 -1.65 -8.93 -4.79
C ILE A 12 -0.66 -8.17 -5.69
N SER A 13 -0.99 -7.90 -6.94
CA SER A 13 -0.13 -7.16 -7.88
C SER A 13 0.16 -5.74 -7.41
N VAL A 14 -0.85 -5.02 -6.92
CA VAL A 14 -0.70 -3.68 -6.36
C VAL A 14 0.09 -3.74 -5.06
N LEU A 15 -0.19 -4.74 -4.22
CA LEU A 15 0.54 -4.93 -2.97
C LEU A 15 2.02 -5.19 -3.22
N ALA A 16 2.38 -6.04 -4.19
CA ALA A 16 3.75 -6.35 -4.57
C ALA A 16 4.55 -5.10 -4.95
N THR A 17 3.95 -4.24 -5.77
CA THR A 17 4.54 -2.94 -6.15
C THR A 17 4.77 -2.06 -4.92
N ARG A 18 3.80 -1.99 -4.01
CA ARG A 18 3.89 -1.14 -2.81
C ARG A 18 4.91 -1.61 -1.79
N ILE A 19 5.03 -2.92 -1.59
CA ILE A 19 6.01 -3.50 -0.66
C ILE A 19 7.37 -3.79 -1.33
N ARG A 20 7.51 -3.44 -2.62
CA ARG A 20 8.71 -3.65 -3.47
C ARG A 20 9.29 -5.06 -3.38
N LEU A 21 8.40 -6.05 -3.40
CA LEU A 21 8.76 -7.46 -3.56
C LEU A 21 8.38 -7.92 -4.96
N SER A 22 9.05 -8.98 -5.44
CA SER A 22 8.60 -9.66 -6.64
C SER A 22 7.19 -10.21 -6.44
N HIS A 23 6.46 -10.44 -7.53
CA HIS A 23 5.11 -11.03 -7.43
C HIS A 23 5.14 -12.37 -6.69
N ALA A 24 6.08 -13.26 -7.05
CA ALA A 24 6.27 -14.54 -6.38
C ALA A 24 6.63 -14.39 -4.89
N GLY A 25 7.52 -13.44 -4.54
CA GLY A 25 7.86 -13.16 -3.15
C GLY A 25 6.66 -12.64 -2.35
N THR A 26 5.84 -11.80 -2.96
CA THR A 26 4.60 -11.28 -2.36
C THR A 26 3.60 -12.40 -2.15
N VAL A 27 3.41 -13.30 -3.11
CA VAL A 27 2.52 -14.46 -2.96
C VAL A 27 2.94 -15.30 -1.76
N ARG A 28 4.24 -15.65 -1.64
CA ARG A 28 4.79 -16.42 -0.51
C ARG A 28 4.59 -15.72 0.83
N LEU A 29 4.80 -14.40 0.87
CA LEU A 29 4.54 -13.61 2.08
C LEU A 29 3.06 -13.67 2.47
N ILE A 30 2.16 -13.51 1.50
CA ILE A 30 0.72 -13.55 1.74
C ILE A 30 0.27 -14.96 2.16
N ASP A 31 0.80 -16.01 1.54
CA ASP A 31 0.52 -17.39 1.97
C ASP A 31 0.88 -17.61 3.44
N ARG A 32 2.06 -17.15 3.87
CA ARG A 32 2.46 -17.24 5.27
C ARG A 32 1.53 -16.45 6.19
N LEU A 33 1.16 -15.23 5.80
CA LEU A 33 0.24 -14.42 6.59
C LEU A 33 -1.17 -15.04 6.65
N VAL A 34 -1.62 -15.74 5.61
CA VAL A 34 -2.88 -16.51 5.64
C VAL A 34 -2.76 -17.71 6.57
N GLN A 35 -1.64 -18.43 6.52
CA GLN A 35 -1.36 -19.55 7.43
C GLN A 35 -1.37 -19.11 8.90
N ASP A 36 -0.85 -17.91 9.19
CA ASP A 36 -0.83 -17.32 10.52
C ASP A 36 -2.20 -16.70 10.94
N ASP A 37 -3.27 -16.89 10.15
CA ASP A 37 -4.60 -16.28 10.31
C ASP A 37 -4.59 -14.75 10.27
N LEU A 38 -3.54 -14.10 9.78
CA LEU A 38 -3.40 -12.64 9.87
C LEU A 38 -4.02 -11.87 8.69
N VAL A 39 -4.17 -12.53 7.54
CA VAL A 39 -4.81 -11.96 6.36
C VAL A 39 -5.67 -13.02 5.69
N GLU A 40 -6.62 -12.58 4.89
CA GLU A 40 -7.46 -13.46 4.10
C GLU A 40 -7.60 -12.98 2.65
N ARG A 41 -7.95 -13.92 1.77
CA ARG A 41 -8.16 -13.68 0.34
C ARG A 41 -9.64 -13.71 0.03
N ARG A 42 -10.22 -12.55 -0.28
CA ARG A 42 -11.62 -12.44 -0.71
C ARG A 42 -11.72 -12.41 -2.23
N ARG A 43 -12.81 -12.96 -2.77
CA ARG A 43 -13.09 -12.86 -4.21
C ARG A 43 -13.51 -11.44 -4.53
N ASN A 44 -13.03 -10.91 -5.65
CA ASN A 44 -13.56 -9.66 -6.19
C ASN A 44 -14.82 -9.96 -7.03
N ASN A 45 -15.93 -9.30 -6.70
CA ASN A 45 -17.19 -9.46 -7.42
C ASN A 45 -17.14 -8.89 -8.86
N ALA A 46 -16.25 -7.93 -9.12
CA ALA A 46 -16.08 -7.32 -10.45
C ALA A 46 -15.10 -8.08 -11.35
N ASP A 47 -14.13 -8.79 -10.77
CA ASP A 47 -13.18 -9.65 -11.50
C ASP A 47 -12.84 -10.87 -10.65
N GLN A 48 -13.47 -12.00 -10.94
CA GLN A 48 -13.29 -13.24 -10.17
C GLN A 48 -11.85 -13.79 -10.22
N ARG A 49 -11.02 -13.31 -11.15
CA ARG A 49 -9.60 -13.67 -11.25
C ARG A 49 -8.75 -12.90 -10.23
N ALA A 50 -9.21 -11.74 -9.77
CA ALA A 50 -8.53 -10.97 -8.74
C ALA A 50 -8.94 -11.45 -7.33
N ARG A 51 -7.94 -11.80 -6.52
CA ARG A 51 -8.09 -12.02 -5.07
C ARG A 51 -7.70 -10.72 -4.36
N LEU A 52 -8.62 -10.17 -3.60
CA LEU A 52 -8.37 -8.99 -2.77
C LEU A 52 -7.89 -9.45 -1.39
N ILE A 53 -6.86 -8.79 -0.88
CA ILE A 53 -6.28 -9.11 0.41
C ILE A 53 -6.91 -8.22 1.48
N HIS A 54 -7.35 -8.84 2.58
CA HIS A 54 -7.91 -8.17 3.73
C HIS A 54 -7.20 -8.63 5.01
N LEU A 55 -7.18 -7.77 6.02
CA LEU A 55 -6.84 -8.24 7.37
C LEU A 55 -7.99 -9.11 7.89
N THR A 56 -7.66 -10.13 8.65
CA THR A 56 -8.61 -10.80 9.55
C THR A 56 -8.75 -10.00 10.85
N GLY A 57 -9.65 -10.42 11.74
CA GLY A 57 -9.75 -9.80 13.06
C GLY A 57 -8.47 -9.95 13.91
N SER A 58 -7.73 -11.06 13.80
CA SER A 58 -6.44 -11.22 14.46
C SER A 58 -5.37 -10.33 13.82
N GLY A 59 -5.40 -10.17 12.50
CA GLY A 59 -4.55 -9.24 11.77
C GLY A 59 -4.75 -7.77 12.13
N GLU A 60 -6.00 -7.35 12.32
CA GLU A 60 -6.34 -6.00 12.79
C GLU A 60 -5.81 -5.75 14.20
N ARG A 61 -6.02 -6.70 15.13
CA ARG A 61 -5.52 -6.58 16.51
C ARG A 61 -3.99 -6.47 16.55
N LEU A 62 -3.29 -7.31 15.79
CA LEU A 62 -1.82 -7.26 15.72
C LEU A 62 -1.33 -5.94 15.11
N THR A 63 -1.97 -5.48 14.04
CA THR A 63 -1.64 -4.19 13.41
C THR A 63 -1.85 -3.04 14.39
N GLY A 64 -2.95 -3.04 15.14
CA GLY A 64 -3.22 -2.03 16.16
C GLY A 64 -2.17 -2.03 17.28
N ALA A 65 -1.77 -3.22 17.76
CA ALA A 65 -0.70 -3.34 18.77
C ALA A 65 0.64 -2.81 18.24
N LEU A 66 0.98 -3.11 16.99
CA LEU A 66 2.19 -2.62 16.34
C LEU A 66 2.20 -1.09 16.18
N LEU A 67 1.07 -0.50 15.76
CA LEU A 67 0.95 0.96 15.62
C LEU A 67 1.09 1.67 16.97
N LYS A 68 0.48 1.13 18.03
CA LYS A 68 0.63 1.67 19.41
C LYS A 68 2.05 1.53 19.95
N ALA A 69 2.77 0.46 19.59
CA ALA A 69 4.16 0.31 19.98
C ALA A 69 5.05 1.34 19.25
N ARG A 70 4.77 1.57 17.96
CA ARG A 70 5.47 2.59 17.16
C ARG A 70 5.22 4.01 17.70
N GLU A 71 3.98 4.34 18.05
CA GLU A 71 3.62 5.63 18.64
C GLU A 71 4.43 5.90 19.91
N ARG A 72 4.50 4.93 20.83
CA ARG A 72 5.31 5.03 22.05
C ARG A 72 6.80 5.32 21.77
N VAL A 73 7.39 4.62 20.81
CA VAL A 73 8.81 4.86 20.44
C VAL A 73 8.99 6.28 19.89
N ILE A 74 8.05 6.75 19.06
CA ILE A 74 8.11 8.11 18.51
C ILE A 74 7.98 9.15 19.63
N ASP A 75 7.01 8.98 20.52
CA ASP A 75 6.80 9.86 21.67
C ASP A 75 8.04 9.93 22.56
N GLU A 76 8.68 8.79 22.84
CA GLU A 76 9.94 8.74 23.58
C GLU A 76 11.07 9.49 22.85
N CYS A 77 11.22 9.29 21.54
CA CYS A 77 12.23 9.97 20.73
C CYS A 77 12.07 11.50 20.74
N VAL A 78 10.85 12.01 20.74
CA VAL A 78 10.58 13.45 20.69
C VAL A 78 10.33 14.07 22.06
N SER A 79 10.31 13.27 23.13
CA SER A 79 10.02 13.71 24.50
C SER A 79 10.99 14.76 25.05
N ALA A 80 12.20 14.85 24.51
CA ALA A 80 13.20 15.84 24.88
C ALA A 80 12.93 17.24 24.30
N LEU A 81 12.00 17.37 23.35
CA LEU A 81 11.71 18.63 22.66
C LEU A 81 10.66 19.45 23.40
N SER A 82 10.86 20.76 23.43
CA SER A 82 9.82 21.68 23.90
C SER A 82 8.64 21.71 22.92
N ARG A 83 7.50 22.27 23.35
CA ARG A 83 6.35 22.41 22.45
C ARG A 83 6.67 23.28 21.23
N GLY A 84 7.45 24.33 21.40
CA GLY A 84 7.90 25.18 20.28
C GLY A 84 8.80 24.43 19.30
N ASP A 85 9.72 23.60 19.81
CA ASP A 85 10.59 22.79 18.96
C ASP A 85 9.81 21.71 18.20
N LEU A 86 8.79 21.12 18.84
CA LEU A 86 7.87 20.18 18.19
C LEU A 86 7.09 20.83 17.05
N ASP A 87 6.62 22.07 17.25
CA ASP A 87 5.90 22.82 16.20
C ASP A 87 6.83 23.13 15.00
N ILE A 88 8.09 23.49 15.27
CA ILE A 88 9.11 23.69 14.23
C ILE A 88 9.40 22.38 13.50
N LEU A 89 9.64 21.28 14.23
CA LEU A 89 9.88 19.96 13.67
C LEU A 89 8.71 19.51 12.79
N GLY A 90 7.47 19.71 13.26
CA GLY A 90 6.26 19.42 12.50
C GLY A 90 6.20 20.21 11.19
N THR A 91 6.47 21.51 11.26
CA THR A 91 6.48 22.41 10.09
C THR A 91 7.55 21.99 9.06
N LEU A 92 8.77 21.69 9.52
CA LEU A 92 9.85 21.25 8.63
C LEU A 92 9.55 19.88 8.01
N SER A 93 9.03 18.95 8.81
CA SER A 93 8.64 17.62 8.35
C SER A 93 7.53 17.70 7.30
N GLU A 94 6.52 18.53 7.51
CA GLU A 94 5.44 18.74 6.54
C GLU A 94 5.96 19.29 5.22
N ARG A 95 6.87 20.27 5.26
CA ARG A 95 7.49 20.83 4.05
C ARG A 95 8.32 19.80 3.30
N LEU A 96 9.12 19.00 4.02
CA LEU A 96 9.91 17.92 3.41
C LEU A 96 9.00 16.85 2.78
N LEU A 97 7.96 16.43 3.48
CA LEU A 97 6.98 15.47 2.97
C LEU A 97 6.27 16.05 1.73
N SER A 98 5.77 17.27 1.79
CA SER A 98 5.09 17.89 0.64
C SER A 98 6.00 18.03 -0.58
N ALA A 99 7.26 18.46 -0.39
CA ALA A 99 8.25 18.55 -1.47
C ALA A 99 8.57 17.21 -2.13
N ASN A 100 8.37 16.10 -1.42
CA ASN A 100 8.59 14.74 -1.93
C ASN A 100 7.29 14.05 -2.42
N GLY A 101 6.18 14.80 -2.53
CA GLY A 101 4.93 14.31 -3.11
C GLY A 101 4.03 13.54 -2.14
N PHE A 102 4.16 13.80 -0.84
CA PHE A 102 3.24 13.30 0.18
C PHE A 102 2.12 14.32 0.42
N ASP A 103 0.88 13.86 0.59
CA ASP A 103 -0.27 14.71 0.88
C ASP A 103 -0.76 14.56 2.33
N LYS A 104 -1.44 15.60 2.86
CA LYS A 104 -2.08 15.57 4.18
C LYS A 104 -3.23 14.56 4.27
N SER A 105 -3.74 14.11 3.13
CA SER A 105 -4.84 13.17 3.02
C SER A 105 -4.44 11.72 3.30
N GLY A 106 -3.14 11.45 3.54
CA GLY A 106 -2.62 10.09 3.73
C GLY A 106 -2.77 9.19 2.50
N SER A 107 -3.16 9.77 1.35
CA SER A 107 -3.45 9.07 0.09
C SER A 107 -2.20 8.87 -0.76
N SER A 108 -1.11 9.60 -0.47
CA SER A 108 0.22 9.28 -0.96
C SER A 108 1.02 8.58 0.15
N SER A 109 1.01 7.25 0.07
CA SER A 109 1.39 6.28 1.10
C SER A 109 2.76 6.49 1.78
N LEU A 110 2.84 6.03 3.04
CA LEU A 110 4.06 5.67 3.80
C LEU A 110 5.16 4.94 2.98
N CYS A 111 4.82 4.37 1.82
CA CYS A 111 5.76 3.83 0.81
C CYS A 111 6.89 4.81 0.45
N GLN A 112 6.60 6.10 0.28
CA GLN A 112 7.66 7.05 -0.10
C GLN A 112 8.61 7.34 1.06
N LEU A 113 8.13 7.31 2.31
CA LEU A 113 8.91 7.70 3.50
C LEU A 113 9.91 6.61 3.91
N LEU A 114 9.60 5.36 3.56
CA LEU A 114 10.45 4.20 3.78
C LEU A 114 11.40 3.93 2.60
N GLY A 115 11.56 4.86 1.65
CA GLY A 115 12.50 4.73 0.52
C GLY A 115 12.01 3.84 -0.63
N TYR A 116 10.70 3.64 -0.77
CA TYR A 116 10.09 2.79 -1.80
C TYR A 116 9.41 3.62 -2.91
N GLY A 117 10.22 4.44 -3.60
CA GLY A 117 9.79 5.35 -4.67
C GLY A 117 9.32 4.67 -5.97
N LYS A 118 8.45 5.38 -6.70
CA LYS A 118 7.78 5.00 -7.95
C LYS A 118 8.78 4.61 -9.06
N GLN A 119 8.61 3.42 -9.64
CA GLN A 119 8.94 3.22 -11.06
C GLN A 119 7.67 3.57 -11.84
N VAL A 120 7.67 4.74 -12.46
CA VAL A 120 6.67 5.08 -13.48
C VAL A 120 6.98 4.19 -14.68
N HIS A 121 6.20 3.13 -14.88
CA HIS A 121 6.22 2.43 -16.15
C HIS A 121 5.37 3.22 -17.14
N SER A 122 5.99 4.21 -17.79
CA SER A 122 5.45 4.88 -18.97
C SER A 122 5.55 3.91 -20.15
N GLY A 123 4.54 3.07 -20.36
CA GLY A 123 4.39 2.24 -21.56
C GLY A 123 3.05 2.55 -22.23
N PRO A 124 2.98 2.67 -23.56
CA PRO A 124 1.81 3.22 -24.24
C PRO A 124 0.63 2.25 -24.15
N VAL A 125 -0.50 2.76 -23.64
CA VAL A 125 -1.80 2.12 -23.80
C VAL A 125 -2.20 2.27 -25.27
N GLY A 126 -1.99 1.19 -26.03
CA GLY A 126 -2.49 1.07 -27.40
C GLY A 126 -4.02 1.20 -27.40
N GLN A 127 -4.50 2.25 -28.06
CA GLN A 127 -5.92 2.50 -28.26
C GLN A 127 -6.55 1.43 -29.15
N THR A 128 -7.76 1.07 -28.74
CA THR A 128 -8.79 0.29 -29.41
C THR A 128 -9.11 0.76 -30.84
N GLY A 129 -9.37 -0.18 -31.75
CA GLY A 129 -9.94 0.11 -33.07
C GLY A 129 -10.60 -1.11 -33.72
N ARG A 130 -11.92 -1.12 -33.71
CA ARG A 130 -12.85 -2.21 -34.09
C ARG A 130 -13.30 -2.04 -35.54
N SER A 131 -13.28 -3.07 -36.40
CA SER A 131 -14.20 -3.20 -37.56
C SER A 131 -14.03 -4.58 -38.23
N ARG A 132 -14.93 -5.55 -38.04
CA ARG A 132 -16.19 -5.84 -38.79
C ARG A 132 -16.02 -6.13 -40.29
N ARG A 133 -16.38 -7.38 -40.65
CA ARG A 133 -17.17 -7.87 -41.83
C ARG A 133 -16.46 -8.70 -42.91
N ARG A 134 -16.93 -9.96 -42.97
CA ARG A 134 -17.51 -10.72 -44.11
C ARG A 134 -16.58 -11.31 -45.19
N ASN A 135 -16.78 -12.63 -45.40
CA ASN A 135 -16.88 -13.46 -46.63
C ASN A 135 -16.10 -13.01 -47.89
N VAL A 136 -15.49 -13.87 -48.70
CA VAL A 136 -16.10 -14.93 -49.54
C VAL A 136 -14.97 -15.82 -50.11
N ALA A 137 -15.31 -17.11 -50.33
CA ALA A 137 -14.73 -18.14 -51.20
C ALA A 137 -13.62 -17.79 -52.21
N ARG A 138 -12.63 -18.67 -52.38
CA ARG A 138 -12.65 -19.82 -53.32
C ARG A 138 -11.49 -20.77 -53.03
#